data_AF-A0A510E5R4-F1
#
_entry.id   AF-A0A510E5R4-F1
#
_cell.length_a   1.000
_cell.length_b   1.000
_cell.length_c   1.000
_cell.angle_alpha   90.00
_cell.angle_beta   90.00
_cell.angle_gamma   90.00
#
_symmetry.space_group_name_H-M   'P 1'
#
loop_
_entity.id
_entity.type
_entity.pdbx_description
1 polymer ?
#
loop_
_entity_poly.entity_id
_entity_poly.type
_entity_poly.pdbx_seq_one_letter_code
_entity_poly.pdbx_strand_id
1 'polypeptide(L)'
;MLLTKISLIDTGNNMNQLYIYNYGNSAVNISKIFINKVEYKVSFSLPENGMVKLSSLVNFSKNVNTVGICANGNLYVFYVK
;
A
#
# COMPACT_ATOMS: atom_id res chain seq x y z
N MET A 1 9.09 19.78 7.48
CA MET A 1 9.64 18.65 6.69
C MET A 1 8.51 17.66 6.44
N LEU A 2 8.28 17.26 5.18
CA LEU A 2 7.23 16.30 4.84
C LEU A 2 7.72 14.90 5.21
N LEU A 3 7.05 14.25 6.16
CA LEU A 3 7.39 12.90 6.59
C LEU A 3 6.47 11.92 5.87
N THR A 4 7.02 11.15 4.93
CA THR A 4 6.30 10.01 4.36
C THR A 4 6.46 8.82 5.31
N LYS A 5 5.34 8.32 5.85
CA LYS A 5 5.33 7.14 6.72
C LYS A 5 4.15 6.26 6.34
N ILE A 6 4.41 5.24 5.54
CA ILE A 6 3.41 4.28 5.08
C ILE A 6 3.57 2.97 5.83
N SER A 7 2.45 2.34 6.18
CA SER A 7 2.40 0.99 6.73
C SER A 7 1.39 0.14 5.99
N LEU A 8 1.62 -1.17 5.99
CA LEU A 8 0.63 -2.17 5.62
C LEU A 8 0.02 -2.75 6.89
N ILE A 9 -1.31 -2.78 6.95
CA ILE A 9 -2.08 -3.35 8.06
C ILE A 9 -2.81 -4.58 7.54
N ASP A 10 -2.60 -5.71 8.21
CA ASP A 10 -3.33 -6.96 7.99
C ASP A 10 -4.26 -7.20 9.17
N THR A 11 -5.57 -7.28 8.92
CA THR A 11 -6.57 -7.54 9.96
C THR A 11 -6.94 -9.03 10.08
N GLY A 12 -6.29 -9.92 9.34
CA GLY A 12 -6.25 -11.36 9.60
C GLY A 12 -7.51 -12.17 9.26
N ASN A 13 -8.66 -11.56 8.92
CA ASN A 13 -9.86 -12.35 8.63
C ASN A 13 -9.92 -12.89 7.19
N ASN A 14 -9.19 -12.28 6.24
CA ASN A 14 -8.85 -12.84 4.92
C ASN A 14 -7.82 -11.95 4.20
N MET A 15 -7.20 -12.47 3.14
CA MET A 15 -6.17 -11.74 2.36
C MET A 15 -6.70 -10.51 1.60
N ASN A 16 -8.03 -10.37 1.51
CA ASN A 16 -8.64 -9.16 0.97
C ASN A 16 -8.69 -8.04 2.01
N GLN A 17 -8.31 -8.27 3.27
CA GLN A 17 -8.30 -7.25 4.34
C GLN A 17 -6.90 -6.69 4.62
N LEU A 18 -6.14 -6.46 3.55
CA LEU A 18 -4.91 -5.66 3.62
C LEU A 18 -5.23 -4.19 3.38
N TYR A 19 -4.68 -3.32 4.23
CA TYR A 19 -4.87 -1.87 4.17
C TYR A 19 -3.53 -1.16 4.09
N ILE A 20 -3.48 -0.10 3.29
CA ILE A 20 -2.37 0.85 3.28
C ILE A 20 -2.78 2.02 4.16
N TYR A 21 -1.93 2.36 5.12
CA TYR A 21 -2.16 3.48 6.03
C TYR A 21 -1.03 4.50 5.92
N ASN A 22 -1.38 5.78 5.93
CA ASN A 22 -0.43 6.89 5.93
C ASN A 22 -0.33 7.51 7.34
N TYR A 23 0.70 7.11 8.10
CA TYR A 23 1.10 7.74 9.37
C TYR A 23 1.93 9.01 9.18
N GLY A 24 2.12 9.47 7.93
CA GLY A 24 2.83 10.70 7.62
C GLY A 24 1.98 11.94 7.90
N ASN A 25 2.63 13.10 7.93
CA ASN A 25 1.99 14.40 8.16
C ASN A 25 1.61 15.14 6.86
N SER A 26 1.46 14.39 5.77
CA SER A 26 1.11 14.92 4.46
C SER A 26 0.52 13.83 3.58
N ALA A 27 -0.20 14.22 2.53
CA ALA A 27 -0.67 13.28 1.53
C ALA A 27 0.51 12.56 0.84
N VAL A 28 0.27 11.30 0.45
CA VAL A 28 1.25 10.45 -0.24
C VAL A 28 0.68 10.03 -1.58
N ASN A 29 1.42 10.29 -2.64
CA ASN A 29 1.06 9.87 -3.98
C ASN A 29 1.64 8.50 -4.27
N ILE A 30 0.76 7.52 -4.44
CA ILE A 30 1.09 6.15 -4.78
C ILE A 30 0.99 6.00 -6.30
N SER A 31 2.11 5.65 -6.92
CA SER A 31 2.23 5.53 -8.38
C SER A 31 2.32 4.07 -8.86
N LYS A 32 2.80 3.18 -8.01
CA LYS A 32 2.89 1.75 -8.29
C LYS A 32 2.67 0.92 -7.04
N ILE A 33 2.09 -0.25 -7.22
CA ILE A 33 1.99 -1.29 -6.21
C ILE A 33 2.54 -2.59 -6.80
N PHE A 34 3.34 -3.31 -6.04
CA PHE A 34 3.84 -4.63 -6.39
C PHE A 34 3.19 -5.66 -5.46
N ILE A 35 2.62 -6.72 -6.02
CA ILE A 35 2.12 -7.87 -5.25
C ILE A 35 2.87 -9.12 -5.70
N ASN A 36 3.64 -9.74 -4.80
CA ASN A 36 4.43 -10.96 -5.09
C ASN A 36 5.27 -10.90 -6.38
N LYS A 37 5.79 -9.71 -6.74
CA LYS A 37 6.55 -9.40 -7.98
C LYS A 37 5.72 -8.94 -9.19
N VAL A 38 4.39 -8.94 -9.13
CA VAL A 38 3.53 -8.38 -10.19
C VAL A 38 3.39 -6.87 -9.98
N GLU A 39 3.76 -6.08 -11.00
CA GLU A 39 3.59 -4.61 -10.99
C GLU A 39 2.17 -4.23 -11.37
N TYR A 40 1.58 -3.31 -10.61
CA TYR A 40 0.34 -2.62 -10.90
C TYR A 40 0.61 -1.12 -10.91
N LYS A 41 0.33 -0.47 -12.04
CA LYS A 41 0.36 0.99 -12.13
C LYS A 41 -0.90 1.54 -11.48
N VAL A 42 -0.73 2.49 -10.58
CA VAL A 42 -1.83 3.16 -9.87
C VAL A 42 -1.61 4.66 -9.91
N SER A 43 -2.67 5.43 -9.74
CA SER A 43 -2.58 6.88 -9.53
C SER A 43 -3.54 7.22 -8.40
N PHE A 44 -3.03 7.26 -7.19
CA PHE A 44 -3.84 7.43 -6.00
C PHE A 44 -3.14 8.33 -4.98
N SER A 45 -3.86 9.33 -4.47
CA SER A 45 -3.37 10.19 -3.39
C SER A 45 -4.02 9.76 -2.08
N LEU A 46 -3.21 9.26 -1.15
CA LEU A 46 -3.65 8.88 0.18
C LEU A 46 -3.43 10.06 1.12
N PRO A 47 -4.48 10.69 1.68
CA PRO A 47 -4.32 11.82 2.58
C PRO A 47 -3.55 11.44 3.86
N GLU A 48 -3.11 12.44 4.61
CA GLU A 48 -2.57 12.26 5.97
C GLU A 48 -3.60 11.52 6.84
N ASN A 49 -3.11 10.56 7.64
CA ASN A 49 -3.92 9.66 8.48
C ASN A 49 -4.97 8.86 7.70
N GLY A 50 -4.89 8.86 6.37
CA GLY A 50 -5.78 8.14 5.47
C GLY A 50 -5.48 6.64 5.47
N MET A 51 -6.54 5.87 5.23
CA MET A 51 -6.48 4.42 5.06
C MET A 51 -7.20 4.02 3.78
N VAL A 52 -6.61 3.10 3.01
CA VAL A 52 -7.23 2.54 1.80
C VAL A 52 -7.04 1.03 1.77
N LYS A 53 -8.05 0.32 1.30
CA LYS A 53 -8.00 -1.13 1.14
C LYS A 53 -7.14 -1.48 -0.08
N LEU A 54 -6.19 -2.39 0.04
CA LEU A 54 -5.30 -2.77 -1.07
C LEU A 54 -6.10 -3.26 -2.29
N SER A 55 -7.13 -4.07 -2.05
CA SER A 55 -7.97 -4.64 -3.11
C SER A 55 -8.83 -3.61 -3.85
N SER A 56 -9.00 -2.38 -3.33
CA SER A 56 -9.69 -1.31 -4.07
C SER A 56 -8.78 -0.58 -5.06
N LEU A 57 -7.46 -0.74 -4.93
CA LEU A 57 -6.47 -0.14 -5.82
C LEU A 57 -6.00 -1.13 -6.89
N VAL A 58 -5.92 -2.41 -6.54
CA VAL A 58 -5.37 -3.46 -7.40
C VAL A 58 -6.18 -4.74 -7.27
N ASN A 59 -6.47 -5.37 -8.40
CA ASN A 59 -7.13 -6.67 -8.42
C ASN A 59 -6.08 -7.78 -8.43
N PHE A 60 -6.05 -8.61 -7.38
CA PHE A 60 -5.15 -9.74 -7.23
C PHE A 60 -5.94 -10.97 -6.81
N SER A 61 -5.57 -12.12 -7.36
CA SER A 61 -6.27 -13.40 -7.16
C SER A 61 -5.45 -14.43 -6.39
N LYS A 62 -4.24 -14.09 -5.97
CA LYS A 62 -3.26 -15.00 -5.35
C LYS A 62 -2.96 -14.60 -3.91
N ASN A 63 -2.42 -15.55 -3.14
CA ASN A 63 -1.95 -15.29 -1.78
C ASN A 63 -0.90 -14.18 -1.78
N VAL A 64 -1.13 -13.12 -1.01
CA VAL A 64 -0.21 -11.97 -0.91
C VAL A 64 0.83 -12.27 0.18
N ASN A 65 2.08 -12.46 -0.22
CA ASN A 65 3.21 -12.66 0.67
C ASN A 65 4.07 -11.40 0.78
N THR A 66 4.15 -10.63 -0.31
CA THR A 66 4.89 -9.36 -0.34
C THR A 66 4.11 -8.26 -1.03
N VAL A 67 4.17 -7.06 -0.44
CA VAL A 67 3.60 -5.84 -1.00
C VAL A 67 4.69 -4.78 -1.11
N GLY A 68 4.91 -4.27 -2.31
CA GLY A 68 5.74 -3.10 -2.58
C GLY A 68 4.85 -1.90 -2.88
N ILE A 69 5.14 -0.73 -2.31
CA ILE A 69 4.38 0.51 -2.54
C ILE A 69 5.36 1.58 -2.98
N CYS A 70 5.23 2.07 -4.22
CA CYS A 70 5.95 3.25 -4.68
C CYS A 70 5.17 4.50 -4.29
N ALA A 71 5.67 5.21 -3.28
CA ALA A 71 5.05 6.38 -2.69
C ALA A 71 6.03 7.56 -2.74
N ASN A 72 5.61 8.67 -3.35
CA ASN A 72 6.44 9.88 -3.50
C ASN A 72 7.86 9.58 -4.05
N GLY A 73 7.95 8.67 -5.03
CA GLY A 73 9.23 8.27 -5.66
C GLY A 73 10.07 7.24 -4.89
N ASN A 74 9.64 6.81 -3.69
CA ASN A 74 10.35 5.81 -2.87
C ASN A 74 9.59 4.48 -2.83
N LEU A 75 10.32 3.36 -2.75
CA LEU A 75 9.73 2.02 -2.64
C LEU A 75 9.74 1.54 -1.18
N TYR A 76 8.56 1.24 -0.65
CA TYR A 76 8.36 0.64 0.67
C TYR A 76 7.96 -0.83 0.49
N VAL A 77 8.64 -1.75 1.16
CA VAL A 77 8.42 -3.19 1.00
C VAL A 77 7.95 -3.80 2.30
N PHE A 78 6.87 -4.58 2.23
CA PHE A 78 6.23 -5.24 3.35
C PHE A 78 6.12 -6.74 3.08
N TYR A 79 6.37 -7.53 4.13
CA TYR A 79 6.14 -8.97 4.13
C TYR A 79 4.85 -9.25 4.90
N VAL A 80 3.90 -9.89 4.26
CA VAL A 80 2.64 -10.34 4.85
C VAL A 80 2.90 -11.73 5.44
N LYS A 81 2.55 -11.92 6.72
CA LYS A 81 2.78 -13.17 7.44
C LYS A 81 1.61 -14.12 7.32
#